data_AF-A0A1K0J8U6-F1
#
_entry.id   AF-A0A1K0J8U6-F1
#
_cell.length_a   1.000
_cell.length_b   1.000
_cell.length_c   1.000
_cell.angle_alpha   90.00
_cell.angle_beta   90.00
_cell.angle_gamma   90.00
#
_symmetry.space_group_name_H-M   'P 1'
#
loop_
_entity.id
_entity.type
_entity.pdbx_description
1 polymer ?
#
loop_
_entity_poly.entity_id
_entity_poly.type
_entity_poly.pdbx_seq_one_letter_code
_entity_poly.pdbx_strand_id
1 'polypeptide(L)' 'MIEADMANEAVKLVPAAPVTVMTFMGYSVQDWASWLTAFYVLLLIGNFIWNKVLRPWMRARRKEGGPDA' A
#
# COMPACT_ATOMS: atom_id res chain seq x y z
N MET A 1 25.63 4.26 -18.87
CA MET A 1 25.85 3.24 -17.81
C MET A 1 26.70 3.75 -16.64
N ILE A 2 27.50 4.81 -16.79
CA ILE A 2 28.40 5.32 -15.72
C ILE A 2 27.65 6.14 -14.65
N GLU A 3 26.59 6.86 -15.05
CA GLU A 3 25.87 7.78 -14.16
C GLU A 3 25.04 7.06 -13.08
N ALA A 4 24.47 5.90 -13.42
CA ALA A 4 23.69 5.09 -12.49
C ALA A 4 24.56 4.46 -11.38
N ASP A 5 25.81 4.14 -11.69
CA ASP A 5 26.75 3.53 -10.73
C ASP A 5 27.31 4.58 -9.77
N MET A 6 27.63 5.78 -10.26
CA MET A 6 28.02 6.92 -9.42
C MET A 6 26.90 7.36 -8.47
N ALA A 7 25.65 7.35 -8.92
CA ALA A 7 24.51 7.66 -8.06
C ALA A 7 24.37 6.63 -6.92
N ASN A 8 24.65 5.36 -7.19
CA ASN A 8 24.54 4.26 -6.22
C ASN A 8 25.67 4.28 -5.18
N GLU A 9 26.87 4.69 -5.56
CA GLU A 9 27.99 4.90 -4.62
C GLU A 9 27.83 6.17 -3.77
N ALA A 10 27.29 7.24 -4.34
CA ALA A 10 26.98 8.47 -3.60
C ALA A 10 25.94 8.23 -2.49
N VAL A 11 24.93 7.38 -2.74
CA VAL A 11 23.92 7.01 -1.72
C VAL A 11 24.52 6.24 -0.54
N LYS A 12 25.62 5.50 -0.73
CA LYS A 12 26.29 4.77 0.35
C LYS A 12 27.17 5.66 1.25
N LEU A 13 27.62 6.81 0.75
CA LEU A 13 28.57 7.69 1.43
C LEU A 13 27.90 8.88 2.11
N VAL A 14 26.62 9.14 1.84
CA VAL A 14 25.86 10.12 2.60
C VAL A 14 25.64 9.53 4.00
N PRO A 15 26.20 10.14 5.07
CA PRO A 15 25.87 9.71 6.42
C PRO A 15 24.35 9.70 6.50
N ALA A 16 23.76 8.57 6.90
CA ALA A 16 22.32 8.38 6.99
C ALA A 16 21.74 9.66 7.56
N ALA A 17 21.18 10.50 6.66
CA ALA A 17 20.81 11.86 7.02
C ALA A 17 19.93 11.67 8.25
N PRO A 18 20.26 12.29 9.39
CA PRO A 18 19.54 12.03 10.62
C PRO A 18 18.09 12.23 10.25
N VAL A 19 17.33 11.13 10.19
CA VAL A 19 15.95 11.15 9.73
C VAL A 19 15.32 12.05 10.75
N THR A 20 15.17 13.32 10.37
CA THR A 20 14.72 14.37 11.27
C THR A 20 13.46 13.78 11.84
N VAL A 21 13.47 13.56 13.15
CA VAL A 21 12.38 12.93 13.89
C VAL A 21 11.26 13.97 13.86
N MET A 22 10.67 14.11 12.68
CA MET A 22 9.76 15.18 12.36
C MET A 22 8.51 14.76 13.08
N THR A 23 8.22 15.48 14.16
CA THR A 23 7.01 15.23 14.91
C THR A 23 5.88 15.95 14.20
N PHE A 24 4.89 15.21 13.72
CA PHE A 24 3.65 15.75 13.22
C PHE A 24 2.56 15.50 14.26
N MET A 25 1.96 16.59 14.76
CA MET A 25 0.89 16.53 15.76
C MET A 25 1.30 15.80 17.06
N GLY A 26 2.57 15.94 17.46
CA GLY A 26 3.13 15.31 18.67
C GLY A 26 3.58 13.85 18.49
N TYR A 27 3.38 13.23 17.33
CA TYR A 27 3.82 11.88 17.01
C TYR A 27 4.90 11.89 15.94
N SER A 28 5.78 10.89 15.94
CA SER A 28 6.78 10.78 14.88
C SER A 28 6.09 10.59 13.52
N VAL A 29 6.58 11.26 12.48
CA VAL A 29 6.16 10.99 11.08
C VAL A 29 6.34 9.52 10.72
N GLN A 30 7.29 8.82 11.35
CA GLN A 30 7.44 7.38 11.21
C GLN A 30 6.23 6.59 11.74
N ASP A 31 5.63 7.02 12.84
CA ASP A 31 4.43 6.40 13.39
C ASP A 31 3.25 6.63 12.44
N TRP A 32 3.11 7.84 11.91
CA TRP A 32 2.11 8.16 10.88
C TRP A 32 2.28 7.31 9.63
N ALA A 33 3.51 7.17 9.12
CA ALA A 33 3.80 6.35 7.96
C ALA A 33 3.44 4.88 8.20
N SER A 34 3.71 4.37 9.41
CA SER A 34 3.37 3.00 9.81
C SER A 34 1.84 2.80 9.84
N TRP A 35 1.10 3.75 10.43
CA TRP A 35 -0.36 3.73 10.46
C TRP A 35 -0.98 3.80 9.06
N LEU A 36 -0.51 4.71 8.21
CA LEU A 36 -0.96 4.84 6.83
C LEU A 36 -0.67 3.57 6.03
N THR A 37 0.50 2.97 6.22
CA THR A 37 0.87 1.71 5.57
C THR A 37 -0.05 0.58 6.03
N ALA A 38 -0.30 0.45 7.34
CA ALA A 38 -1.22 -0.55 7.87
C ALA A 38 -2.64 -0.38 7.32
N PHE A 39 -3.14 0.86 7.27
CA PHE A 39 -4.45 1.17 6.69
C PHE A 39 -4.52 0.84 5.20
N TYR A 40 -3.46 1.16 4.45
CA TYR A 40 -3.37 0.84 3.03
C TYR A 40 -3.39 -0.66 2.78
N VAL A 41 -2.68 -1.46 3.59
CA VAL A 41 -2.69 -2.92 3.49
C VAL A 41 -4.09 -3.48 3.76
N LEU A 42 -4.80 -2.97 4.77
CA LEU A 42 -6.18 -3.37 5.04
C LEU A 42 -7.13 -3.05 3.87
N LEU A 43 -7.00 -1.87 3.26
CA LEU A 43 -7.75 -1.53 2.05
C LEU A 43 -7.42 -2.47 0.90
N LEU A 44 -6.15 -2.84 0.73
CA LEU A 44 -5.71 -3.76 -0.30
C LEU A 44 -6.35 -5.15 -0.11
N ILE A 45 -6.38 -5.64 1.13
CA ILE A 45 -7.03 -6.89 1.51
C ILE A 45 -8.54 -6.80 1.23
N GLY A 46 -9.19 -5.71 1.64
CA GLY A 46 -10.61 -5.48 1.37
C GLY A 46 -10.92 -5.47 -0.13
N ASN A 47 -10.11 -4.77 -0.93
CA ASN A 47 -10.25 -4.72 -2.37
C ASN A 47 -10.01 -6.09 -3.04
N PHE A 48 -9.07 -6.87 -2.52
CA PHE A 48 -8.81 -8.24 -2.98
C PHE A 48 -10.00 -9.16 -2.70
N ILE A 49 -10.54 -9.14 -1.47
CA ILE A 49 -11.73 -9.90 -1.09
C ILE A 49 -12.93 -9.46 -1.94
N TRP A 50 -13.10 -8.17 -2.15
CA TRP A 50 -14.17 -7.63 -2.97
C TRP A 50 -14.11 -8.14 -4.41
N ASN A 51 -12.94 -8.02 -5.05
CA ASN A 51 -12.78 -8.41 -6.45
C ASN A 51 -12.77 -9.92 -6.67
N LYS A 52 -12.23 -10.69 -5.73
CA LYS A 52 -12.03 -12.14 -5.90
C LYS A 52 -13.17 -12.98 -5.33
N VAL A 53 -13.88 -12.50 -4.32
CA VAL A 53 -14.94 -13.28 -3.64
C VAL A 53 -16.32 -12.68 -3.90
N LEU A 54 -16.52 -11.43 -3.50
CA LEU A 54 -17.84 -10.79 -3.56
C LEU A 54 -18.30 -10.52 -4.99
N ARG A 55 -17.42 -10.03 -5.87
CA ARG A 55 -17.74 -9.74 -7.27
C ARG A 55 -18.17 -10.97 -8.08
N PRO A 56 -17.46 -12.12 -8.06
CA PRO A 56 -17.93 -13.33 -8.74
C PRO A 56 -19.16 -13.96 -8.07
N TRP A 57 -19.27 -13.91 -6.74
CA TRP A 57 -20.44 -14.42 -6.03
C TRP A 57 -21.71 -13.63 -6.37
N MET A 58 -21.65 -12.30 -6.42
CA MET A 58 -22.77 -11.46 -6.88
C MET A 58 -23.12 -11.71 -8.35
N ARG A 59 -22.13 -11.96 -9.21
CA ARG A 59 -22.39 -12.33 -10.62
C ARG A 59 -23.07 -13.70 -10.74
N ALA A 60 -22.69 -14.68 -9.91
CA ALA A 60 -23.31 -15.99 -9.88
C ALA A 60 -24.77 -15.91 -9.39
N ARG A 61 -25.02 -15.20 -8.28
CA ARG A 61 -26.36 -14.92 -7.74
C ARG A 61 -27.29 -14.25 -8.75
N ARG A 62 -26.77 -13.36 -9.60
CA ARG A 62 -27.57 -12.71 -10.67
C ARG A 62 -28.01 -13.67 -11.77
N LYS A 63 -27.30 -14.78 -11.99
CA LYS A 63 -27.69 -15.77 -13.01
C LYS A 63 -28.77 -16.73 -12.52
N GLU A 64 -28.81 -17.02 -11.22
CA GLU A 64 -29.81 -17.91 -10.63
C GLU A 64 -31.19 -17.25 -10.42
N GLY A 65 -31.25 -15.91 -10.39
CA GLY A 65 -32.50 -15.15 -10.30
C GLY A 65 -32.99 -14.56 -11.62
N GLY A 66 -32.43 -15.00 -12.76
CA GLY A 66 -32.94 -14.62 -14.09
C GLY A 66 -34.29 -15.31 -14.34
N PRO A 67 -35.21 -14.69 -15.10
CA PRO A 67 -36.61 -15.12 -15.30
C PRO A 67 -36.82 -16.49 -15.98
N ASP A 68 -35.78 -17.32 -16.08
CA ASP A 68 -35.75 -18.58 -16.82
C ASP A 68 -35.45 -19.81 -15.93
N ALA A 69 -35.49 -19.65 -14.58
CA ALA A 69 -35.30 -20.73 -13.61
C ALA A 69 -36.62 -21.26 -13.03
#